data_AF-A0A2P6PT68-F1
#
_entry.id   AF-A0A2P6PT68-F1
#
_cell.length_a   1.000
_cell.length_b   1.000
_cell.length_c   1.000
_cell.angle_alpha   90.00
_cell.angle_beta   90.00
_cell.angle_gamma   90.00
#
_symmetry.space_group_name_H-M   'P 1'
#
loop_
_entity.id
_entity.type
_entity.pdbx_description
1 polymer ?
#
loop_
_entity_poly.entity_id
_entity_poly.type
_entity_poly.pdbx_seq_one_letter_code
_entity_poly.pdbx_strand_id
1 'polypeptide(L)' 'MEKDVKKWDEYAKQYAGEYYRRSCIGALHLWYNDQLCKDMGWNHKRKKGMFAELFEPYGPMD' A
#
# COMPACT_ATOMS: atom_id res chain seq x y z
N MET A 1 2.01 -19.35 -11.17
CA MET A 1 1.60 -17.93 -11.25
C MET A 1 0.10 -17.76 -11.07
N GLU A 2 -0.79 -18.03 -12.05
CA GLU A 2 -2.24 -17.77 -11.87
C GLU A 2 -2.89 -18.55 -10.72
N LYS A 3 -2.53 -19.84 -10.55
CA LYS A 3 -3.04 -20.67 -9.46
C LYS A 3 -2.58 -20.18 -8.08
N ASP A 4 -1.36 -19.65 -8.01
CA ASP A 4 -0.78 -19.11 -6.77
C ASP A 4 -1.43 -17.77 -6.40
N VAL A 5 -1.69 -16.93 -7.42
CA VAL A 5 -2.41 -15.66 -7.26
C VAL A 5 -3.84 -15.91 -6.78
N LYS A 6 -4.54 -16.90 -7.33
CA LYS A 6 -5.86 -17.31 -6.84
C LYS A 6 -5.84 -17.77 -5.39
N LYS A 7 -4.88 -18.62 -5.03
CA LYS A 7 -4.74 -19.14 -3.68
C LYS A 7 -4.45 -18.01 -2.68
N TRP A 8 -3.62 -17.05 -3.06
CA TRP A 8 -3.35 -15.85 -2.26
C TRP A 8 -4.59 -14.97 -2.09
N ASP A 9 -5.35 -14.75 -3.17
CA ASP A 9 -6.60 -13.98 -3.15
C ASP A 9 -7.65 -14.60 -2.20
N GLU A 10 -7.82 -15.93 -2.25
CA GLU A 10 -8.70 -16.67 -1.33
C GLU A 10 -8.30 -16.51 0.14
N TYR A 11 -7.01 -16.66 0.46
CA TYR A 11 -6.53 -16.44 1.82
C TYR A 11 -6.70 -15.00 2.26
N ALA A 12 -6.35 -14.02 1.42
CA ALA A 12 -6.46 -12.62 1.75
C ALA A 12 -7.92 -12.19 2.00
N LYS A 13 -8.88 -12.74 1.24
CA LYS A 13 -10.32 -12.55 1.49
C LYS A 13 -10.77 -13.14 2.83
N GLN A 14 -10.24 -14.30 3.22
CA GLN A 14 -10.57 -14.94 4.49
C GLN A 14 -10.11 -14.11 5.70
N TYR A 15 -8.94 -13.48 5.62
CA TYR A 15 -8.38 -12.69 6.72
C TYR A 15 -8.87 -11.24 6.77
N ALA A 16 -9.13 -10.61 5.61
CA ALA A 16 -9.48 -9.18 5.56
C ALA A 16 -11.00 -8.89 5.57
N GLY A 17 -11.84 -9.92 5.38
CA GLY A 17 -13.30 -9.79 5.45
C GLY A 17 -13.84 -8.66 4.56
N GLU A 18 -14.72 -7.82 5.13
CA GLU A 18 -15.33 -6.67 4.43
C GLU A 18 -14.31 -5.60 3.97
N TYR A 19 -13.14 -5.55 4.59
CA TYR A 19 -12.11 -4.56 4.30
C TYR A 19 -11.13 -5.02 3.21
N TYR A 20 -11.28 -6.23 2.66
CA TYR A 20 -10.39 -6.78 1.63
C TYR A 20 -10.18 -5.85 0.43
N ARG A 21 -11.27 -5.26 -0.09
CA ARG A 21 -11.15 -4.28 -1.18
C ARG A 21 -10.41 -3.02 -0.77
N ARG A 22 -10.65 -2.53 0.45
CA ARG A 22 -10.11 -1.26 0.93
C ARG A 22 -8.62 -1.38 1.27
N SER A 23 -8.18 -2.51 1.81
CA SER A 23 -6.77 -2.79 2.12
C SER A 23 -5.92 -2.92 0.85
N CYS A 24 -6.41 -3.62 -0.18
CA CYS A 24 -5.69 -3.75 -1.45
C CYS A 24 -5.61 -2.43 -2.23
N ILE A 25 -6.65 -1.61 -2.18
CA ILE A 25 -6.73 -0.33 -2.91
C ILE A 25 -5.90 0.78 -2.21
N GLY A 26 -5.78 0.75 -0.88
CA GLY A 26 -5.04 1.75 -0.11
C GLY A 26 -3.56 1.86 -0.50
N ALA A 27 -2.88 0.71 -0.66
CA ALA A 27 -1.47 0.68 -1.06
C ALA A 27 -1.25 1.24 -2.48
N LEU A 28 -2.19 0.97 -3.40
CA LEU A 28 -2.16 1.49 -4.77
C LEU A 28 -2.32 3.01 -4.81
N HIS A 29 -3.24 3.57 -4.03
CA HIS A 29 -3.42 5.03 -3.94
C HIS A 29 -2.19 5.73 -3.34
N LEU A 30 -1.59 5.14 -2.30
CA LEU A 30 -0.35 5.67 -1.71
C LEU A 30 0.76 5.74 -2.77
N TRP A 31 0.98 4.64 -3.50
CA TRP A 31 2.00 4.57 -4.55
C TRP A 31 1.75 5.55 -5.70
N TYR A 32 0.50 5.69 -6.15
CA TYR A 32 0.16 6.62 -7.22
C TYR A 32 0.40 8.08 -6.81
N ASN A 33 0.03 8.44 -5.58
CA ASN A 33 0.29 9.77 -5.03
C ASN A 33 1.80 10.04 -4.88
N ASP A 34 2.59 9.04 -4.48
CA ASP A 34 4.04 9.19 -4.39
C ASP A 34 4.70 9.39 -5.78
N GLN A 35 4.16 8.73 -6.81
CA GLN A 35 4.60 8.92 -8.20
C GLN A 35 4.27 10.34 -8.68
N LEU A 36 3.07 10.84 -8.40
CA LEU A 36 2.70 12.23 -8.71
C LEU A 36 3.60 13.24 -7.97
N CYS A 37 3.94 13.00 -6.69
CA CYS A 37 4.85 13.86 -5.94
C CYS A 37 6.25 13.90 -6.57
N LYS A 38 6.77 12.77 -7.08
CA LYS A 38 8.03 12.73 -7.83
C LYS A 38 7.96 13.58 -9.09
N ASP A 39 6.87 13.46 -9.84
CA ASP A 39 6.67 14.19 -11.10
C ASP A 39 6.56 15.71 -10.85
N MET A 40 6.01 16.12 -9.70
CA MET A 40 5.95 17.53 -9.27
C MET A 40 7.27 18.05 -8.66
N GLY A 41 8.31 17.21 -8.51
CA GLY A 41 9.57 17.58 -7.87
C GLY A 41 9.48 17.75 -6.35
N TRP A 42 8.45 17.19 -5.72
CA TRP A 42 8.25 17.23 -4.27
C TRP A 42 8.82 15.97 -3.60
N ASN A 43 9.09 16.05 -2.30
CA ASN A 43 9.58 14.89 -1.54
C ASN A 43 8.43 13.90 -1.37
N HIS A 44 8.50 12.76 -2.06
CA HIS A 44 7.54 11.65 -1.93
C HIS A 44 7.60 10.97 -0.56
N LYS A 45 8.66 11.20 0.21
CA LYS A 45 8.89 10.57 1.52
C LYS A 45 8.05 11.25 2.59
N ARG A 46 6.96 10.59 2.99
CA ARG A 46 6.04 11.11 4.03
C ARG A 46 6.57 10.85 5.44
N LYS A 47 7.28 9.73 5.62
CA LYS A 47 7.91 9.36 6.90
C LYS A 47 9.35 9.82 6.98
N LYS A 48 9.75 10.24 8.18
CA LYS A 48 11.12 10.69 8.44
C LYS A 48 12.04 9.48 8.67
N GLY A 49 12.73 9.07 7.61
CA GLY A 49 13.80 8.08 7.66
C GLY A 49 13.48 6.78 6.91
N MET A 50 14.53 6.14 6.39
CA MET A 50 14.39 4.96 5.53
C MET A 50 13.75 3.76 6.24
N PHE A 51 14.03 3.57 7.54
CA PHE A 51 13.47 2.46 8.31
C PHE A 51 11.96 2.64 8.59
N ALA A 52 11.52 3.87 8.83
CA ALA A 52 10.11 4.17 9.06
C ALA A 52 9.28 3.93 7.79
N GLU A 53 9.82 4.24 6.61
CA GLU A 53 9.14 3.95 5.33
C GLU A 53 9.02 2.45 5.03
N LEU A 54 9.97 1.63 5.50
CA LEU A 54 10.02 0.20 5.18
C LEU A 54 9.19 -0.65 6.13
N PHE A 55 9.13 -0.30 7.42
CA PHE A 55 8.59 -1.18 8.46
C PHE A 55 7.33 -0.66 9.14
N GLU A 56 7.04 0.64 9.09
CA GLU A 56 5.86 1.17 9.76
C GLU A 56 4.67 1.29 8.79
N PRO A 57 3.48 0.84 9.19
CA PRO A 57 2.28 1.00 8.37
C PRO A 57 1.97 2.48 8.15
N TYR A 58 1.58 2.84 6.92
CA TYR A 58 1.14 4.20 6.59
C TYR A 58 -0.16 4.52 7.32
N GLY A 59 -0.13 5.56 8.15
CA GLY A 59 -1.27 6.06 8.88
C GLY A 59 -1.95 7.22 8.14
N PRO A 60 -3.15 7.64 8.57
CA PRO A 60 -3.87 8.78 8.00
C PRO A 60 -3.19 10.14 8.23
N MET A 61 -2.18 10.19 9.10
CA MET A 61 -1.34 11.38 9.33
C MET A 61 -0.03 11.37 8.52
N ASP A 62 0.23 10.31 7.75
CA ASP A 62 1.37 10.21 6.81
C ASP A 62 0.95 10.62 5.39
#